data_AF-A0A6J1X6J3-F1
#
_entry.id   AF-A0A6J1X6J3-F1
#
_cell.length_a   1.000
_cell.length_b   1.000
_cell.length_c   1.000
_cell.angle_alpha   90.00
_cell.angle_beta   90.00
_cell.angle_gamma   90.00
#
_symmetry.space_group_name_H-M   'P 1'
#
loop_
_entity.id
_entity.type
_entity.pdbx_description
1 polymer ?
#
loop_
_entity_poly.entity_id
_entity_poly.type
_entity_poly.pdbx_seq_one_letter_code
_entity_poly.pdbx_strand_id
1 'polypeptide(L)'
;MYFINIKLWLLIIFTAVLYIANGKLCTSNGKFVSNHNCTQYVVCNNVLEYTLPCPPGFIFNYHDMVCSNSTDYSCEPSYNCTKTGNFTNPSIEDDISYITCVQGIGEMIVAFSRTCPDGYAYDISEEQCKEKQYVTKCTTNGLFINSYNCDNFTICNNSVQRNISCPPGYIVDYDHMICSNNTSYRCEPNYRCTTTGNFTKSGNEDSYISCIQGTGDIIIAFSSKCPEKYVFNSVKNKCVSNFRNETTPKPNSACYTHSNFWLHCLLIFLFPIISVS
;
A
#
# COMPACT_ATOMS: atom_id res chain seq x y z
N MET A 1 -33.76 77.98 -9.40
CA MET A 1 -33.33 77.04 -8.34
C MET A 1 -33.77 75.58 -8.55
N TYR A 2 -34.04 75.12 -9.79
CA TYR A 2 -34.50 73.74 -10.06
C TYR A 2 -33.42 72.80 -10.65
N PHE A 3 -32.36 73.35 -11.25
CA PHE A 3 -31.33 72.55 -11.95
C PHE A 3 -30.32 71.83 -11.05
N ILE A 4 -30.22 72.19 -9.77
CA ILE A 4 -29.28 71.56 -8.82
C ILE A 4 -29.79 70.17 -8.38
N ASN A 5 -31.11 69.96 -8.37
CA ASN A 5 -31.70 68.68 -7.96
C ASN A 5 -31.49 67.56 -9.00
N ILE A 6 -31.61 67.83 -10.29
CA ILE A 6 -31.48 66.80 -11.33
C ILE A 6 -30.06 66.21 -11.39
N LYS A 7 -29.03 67.05 -11.24
CA LYS A 7 -27.63 66.55 -11.21
C LYS A 7 -27.35 65.67 -10.00
N LEU A 8 -27.92 65.99 -8.84
CA LEU A 8 -27.76 65.20 -7.63
C LEU A 8 -28.48 63.85 -7.75
N TRP A 9 -29.69 63.83 -8.31
CA TRP A 9 -30.44 62.60 -8.57
C TRP A 9 -29.76 61.70 -9.60
N LEU A 10 -29.22 62.26 -10.68
CA LEU A 10 -28.45 61.50 -11.66
C LEU A 10 -27.18 60.89 -11.05
N LEU A 11 -26.52 61.61 -10.15
CA LEU A 11 -25.31 61.13 -9.48
C LEU A 11 -25.64 60.00 -8.48
N ILE A 12 -26.76 60.10 -7.75
CA ILE A 12 -27.27 59.04 -6.87
C ILE A 12 -27.70 57.80 -7.66
N ILE A 13 -28.37 57.98 -8.81
CA ILE A 13 -28.75 56.85 -9.68
C ILE A 13 -27.49 56.20 -10.25
N PHE A 14 -26.51 56.99 -10.69
CA PHE A 14 -25.27 56.46 -11.26
C PHE A 14 -24.44 55.69 -10.22
N THR A 15 -24.34 56.21 -8.98
CA THR A 15 -23.66 55.48 -7.89
C THR A 15 -24.44 54.24 -7.45
N ALA A 16 -25.77 54.28 -7.42
CA ALA A 16 -26.60 53.10 -7.14
C ALA A 16 -26.46 52.03 -8.24
N VAL A 17 -26.42 52.41 -9.51
CA VAL A 17 -26.20 51.49 -10.64
C VAL A 17 -24.79 50.88 -10.59
N LEU A 18 -23.76 51.68 -10.26
CA LEU A 18 -22.40 51.18 -10.06
C LEU A 18 -22.30 50.25 -8.83
N TYR A 19 -23.05 50.52 -7.77
CA TYR A 19 -23.06 49.68 -6.57
C TYR A 19 -23.66 48.29 -6.84
N ILE A 20 -24.73 48.21 -7.65
CA ILE A 20 -25.38 46.94 -8.02
C ILE A 20 -24.51 46.10 -8.97
N ALA A 21 -23.60 46.71 -9.73
CA ALA A 21 -22.69 46.00 -10.62
C ALA A 21 -21.60 45.17 -9.89
N ASN A 22 -21.37 45.40 -8.60
CA ASN A 22 -20.35 44.69 -7.81
C ASN A 22 -20.81 43.33 -7.24
N GLY A 23 -22.06 42.94 -7.46
CA GLY A 23 -22.62 41.68 -6.94
C GLY A 23 -22.52 40.48 -7.87
N LYS A 24 -21.81 40.59 -8.99
CA LYS A 24 -21.89 39.59 -10.06
C LYS A 24 -20.60 38.76 -10.15
N LEU A 25 -20.61 37.62 -9.47
CA LEU A 25 -19.48 36.68 -9.44
C LEU A 25 -19.41 35.79 -10.70
N CYS A 26 -20.55 35.49 -11.34
CA CYS A 26 -20.59 34.69 -12.56
C CYS A 26 -20.06 35.48 -13.77
N THR A 27 -18.89 35.08 -14.27
CA THR A 27 -18.27 35.60 -15.50
C THR A 27 -18.55 34.73 -16.72
N SER A 28 -18.93 33.46 -16.52
CA SER A 28 -19.22 32.49 -17.58
C SER A 28 -20.25 31.46 -17.16
N ASN A 29 -20.90 30.81 -18.14
CA ASN A 29 -21.86 29.73 -17.89
C ASN A 29 -21.11 28.46 -17.50
N GLY A 30 -21.59 27.76 -16.47
CA GLY A 30 -20.93 26.53 -16.03
C GLY A 30 -21.29 26.14 -14.60
N LYS A 31 -20.60 25.11 -14.11
CA LYS A 31 -20.61 24.73 -12.70
C LYS A 31 -19.25 25.03 -12.10
N PHE A 32 -19.26 25.59 -10.91
CA PHE A 32 -18.06 26.04 -10.21
C PHE A 32 -18.08 25.53 -8.78
N VAL A 33 -16.89 25.41 -8.18
CA VAL A 33 -16.75 25.07 -6.76
C VAL A 33 -17.31 26.22 -5.93
N SER A 34 -18.12 25.88 -4.92
CA SER A 34 -18.66 26.87 -3.98
C SER A 34 -17.59 27.36 -3.00
N ASN A 35 -17.79 28.57 -2.47
CA ASN A 35 -16.85 29.25 -1.59
C ASN A 35 -16.53 28.43 -0.33
N HIS A 36 -15.34 27.82 -0.29
CA HIS A 36 -14.78 26.97 0.78
C HIS A 36 -15.64 25.77 1.21
N ASN A 37 -16.82 25.57 0.61
CA ASN A 37 -17.73 24.50 0.94
C ASN A 37 -17.91 23.55 -0.25
N CYS A 38 -17.12 22.49 -0.24
CA CYS A 38 -17.16 21.47 -1.29
C CYS A 38 -18.39 20.56 -1.27
N THR A 39 -19.22 20.64 -0.24
CA THR A 39 -20.54 19.97 -0.25
C THR A 39 -21.56 20.74 -1.08
N GLN A 40 -21.16 21.85 -1.71
CA GLN A 40 -21.98 22.69 -2.56
C GLN A 40 -21.23 23.05 -3.83
N TYR A 41 -21.98 23.37 -4.87
CA TYR A 41 -21.45 23.91 -6.11
C TYR A 41 -22.34 25.03 -6.60
N VAL A 42 -21.78 25.89 -7.44
CA VAL A 42 -22.49 27.03 -7.99
C VAL A 42 -22.73 26.80 -9.47
N VAL A 43 -23.96 26.99 -9.91
CA VAL A 43 -24.35 26.98 -11.32
C VAL A 43 -24.52 28.41 -11.78
N CYS A 44 -23.75 28.81 -12.79
CA CYS A 44 -23.90 30.09 -13.45
C CYS A 44 -24.69 29.91 -14.75
N ASN A 45 -25.79 30.66 -14.88
CA ASN A 45 -26.56 30.80 -16.11
C ASN A 45 -26.72 32.28 -16.46
N ASN A 46 -25.86 32.74 -17.36
CA ASN A 46 -25.59 34.11 -17.75
C ASN A 46 -25.16 34.98 -16.56
N VAL A 47 -26.15 35.61 -15.92
CA VAL A 47 -25.97 36.54 -14.81
C VAL A 47 -26.47 35.94 -13.50
N LEU A 48 -27.18 34.82 -13.59
CA LEU A 48 -27.85 34.19 -12.47
C LEU A 48 -26.94 33.14 -11.86
N GLU A 49 -26.81 33.23 -10.54
CA GLU A 49 -26.01 32.34 -9.71
C GLU A 49 -26.95 31.47 -8.87
N TYR A 50 -26.75 30.16 -8.91
CA TYR A 50 -27.51 29.20 -8.11
C TYR A 50 -26.56 28.30 -7.32
N THR A 51 -26.56 28.42 -6.00
CA THR A 51 -25.81 27.51 -5.12
C THR A 51 -26.66 26.28 -4.83
N LEU A 52 -26.14 25.11 -5.19
CA LEU A 52 -26.80 23.82 -5.02
C LEU A 52 -25.98 22.92 -4.10
N PRO A 53 -26.59 22.26 -3.11
CA PRO A 53 -25.91 21.26 -2.30
C PRO A 53 -25.75 19.95 -3.05
N CYS A 54 -24.65 19.25 -2.77
CA CYS A 54 -24.49 17.84 -3.10
C CYS A 54 -25.34 16.97 -2.16
N PRO A 55 -25.71 15.75 -2.58
CA PRO A 55 -26.34 14.78 -1.70
C PRO A 55 -25.50 14.52 -0.43
N PRO A 56 -26.13 14.13 0.69
CA PRO A 56 -25.39 13.82 1.92
C PRO A 56 -24.29 12.79 1.69
N GLY A 57 -23.07 13.10 2.12
CA GLY A 57 -21.89 12.25 1.93
C GLY A 57 -21.17 12.41 0.58
N PHE A 58 -21.60 13.36 -0.26
CA PHE A 58 -20.95 13.66 -1.54
C PHE A 58 -20.32 15.06 -1.51
N ILE A 59 -19.21 15.18 -2.23
CA ILE A 59 -18.51 16.46 -2.46
C ILE A 59 -18.42 16.71 -3.97
N PHE A 60 -18.45 17.98 -4.37
CA PHE A 60 -18.41 18.37 -5.77
C PHE A 60 -17.04 18.07 -6.38
N ASN A 61 -17.01 17.20 -7.39
CA ASN A 61 -15.83 16.92 -8.19
C ASN A 61 -15.72 17.97 -9.30
N TYR A 62 -14.71 18.84 -9.21
CA TYR A 62 -14.49 19.91 -10.19
C TYR A 62 -14.04 19.38 -11.56
N HIS A 63 -13.50 18.17 -11.64
CA HIS A 63 -13.04 17.57 -12.90
C HIS A 63 -14.23 17.07 -13.72
N ASP A 64 -15.12 16.32 -13.08
CA ASP A 64 -16.29 15.71 -13.72
C ASP A 64 -17.54 16.61 -13.67
N MET A 65 -17.47 17.74 -12.95
CA MET A 65 -18.56 18.68 -12.74
C MET A 65 -19.83 18.02 -12.16
N VAL A 66 -19.62 17.06 -11.25
CA VAL A 66 -20.66 16.24 -10.60
C VAL A 66 -20.33 15.99 -9.13
N CYS A 67 -21.33 15.77 -8.29
CA CYS A 67 -21.10 15.33 -6.91
C CYS A 67 -20.65 13.87 -6.91
N SER A 68 -19.53 13.57 -6.26
CA SER A 68 -19.00 12.21 -6.08
C SER A 68 -18.62 11.96 -4.61
N ASN A 69 -18.53 10.68 -4.24
CA ASN A 69 -18.11 10.20 -2.93
C ASN A 69 -16.76 9.45 -3.06
N SER A 70 -15.87 9.94 -3.92
CA SER A 70 -14.52 9.38 -4.03
C SER A 70 -13.67 9.86 -2.86
N THR A 71 -12.83 8.96 -2.36
CA THR A 71 -11.85 9.19 -1.30
C THR A 71 -10.54 9.79 -1.83
N ASP A 72 -10.38 9.85 -3.16
CA ASP A 72 -9.13 10.25 -3.83
C ASP A 72 -8.98 11.77 -3.93
N TYR A 73 -9.98 12.50 -3.44
CA TYR A 73 -9.93 13.94 -3.29
C TYR A 73 -10.67 14.38 -2.02
N SER A 74 -10.09 15.35 -1.33
CA SER A 74 -10.66 15.99 -0.14
C SER A 74 -10.46 17.50 -0.22
N CYS A 75 -11.24 18.26 0.52
CA CYS A 75 -11.16 19.70 0.50
C CYS A 75 -10.25 20.26 1.57
N GLU A 76 -9.45 21.24 1.18
CA GLU A 76 -8.43 21.86 2.03
C GLU A 76 -8.70 23.36 2.16
N PRO A 77 -9.79 23.78 2.82
CA PRO A 77 -10.15 25.20 2.92
C PRO A 77 -9.10 26.04 3.66
N SER A 78 -8.21 25.42 4.43
CA SER A 78 -7.09 26.05 5.11
C SER A 78 -5.89 26.34 4.20
N TYR A 79 -5.81 25.70 3.03
CA TYR A 79 -4.71 25.92 2.09
C TYR A 79 -4.98 27.15 1.22
N ASN A 80 -4.05 28.11 1.25
CA ASN A 80 -4.20 29.38 0.55
C ASN A 80 -3.61 29.30 -0.87
N CYS A 81 -4.47 29.12 -1.86
CA CYS A 81 -4.07 29.11 -3.28
C CYS A 81 -3.82 30.53 -3.79
N THR A 82 -2.60 30.80 -4.29
CA THR A 82 -2.24 32.07 -4.94
C THR A 82 -2.38 32.02 -6.47
N LYS A 83 -2.32 30.82 -7.04
CA LYS A 83 -2.50 30.55 -8.47
C LYS A 83 -3.14 29.17 -8.65
N THR A 84 -3.70 28.92 -9.82
CA THR A 84 -4.18 27.59 -10.19
C THR A 84 -3.01 26.66 -10.51
N GLY A 85 -3.21 25.36 -10.36
CA GLY A 85 -2.19 24.34 -10.64
C GLY A 85 -2.11 23.27 -9.57
N ASN A 86 -1.09 22.42 -9.65
CA ASN A 86 -0.82 21.39 -8.66
C ASN A 86 0.41 21.78 -7.84
N PHE A 87 0.42 21.43 -6.55
CA PHE A 87 1.43 21.80 -5.58
C PHE A 87 1.70 20.64 -4.64
N THR A 88 2.89 20.63 -4.04
CA THR A 88 3.22 19.71 -2.96
C THR A 88 2.23 19.90 -1.80
N ASN A 89 1.78 18.80 -1.20
CA ASN A 89 0.96 18.85 -0.01
C ASN A 89 1.83 19.09 1.24
N PRO A 90 1.75 20.25 1.92
CA PRO A 90 2.56 20.51 3.10
C PRO A 90 2.01 19.84 4.37
N SER A 91 0.76 19.38 4.34
CA SER A 91 0.08 18.80 5.51
C SER A 91 0.40 17.32 5.71
N ILE A 92 0.94 16.65 4.68
CA ILE A 92 1.23 15.22 4.68
C ILE A 92 2.62 15.01 4.09
N GLU A 93 3.52 14.39 4.85
CA GLU A 93 4.87 14.05 4.41
C GLU A 93 4.86 12.70 3.68
N ASP A 94 4.25 12.67 2.49
CA ASP A 94 4.30 11.53 1.58
C ASP A 94 4.63 11.98 0.14
N ASP A 95 4.91 11.02 -0.74
CA ASP A 95 5.25 11.25 -2.15
C ASP A 95 4.05 11.07 -3.08
N ILE A 96 2.85 10.79 -2.55
CA ILE A 96 1.65 10.45 -3.33
C ILE A 96 0.56 11.51 -3.22
N SER A 97 0.59 12.36 -2.20
CA SER A 97 -0.41 13.36 -1.93
C SER A 97 0.03 14.72 -2.47
N TYR A 98 -0.90 15.43 -3.10
CA TYR A 98 -0.65 16.76 -3.66
C TYR A 98 -1.87 17.66 -3.49
N ILE A 99 -1.66 18.96 -3.56
CA ILE A 99 -2.73 19.96 -3.52
C ILE A 99 -2.99 20.43 -4.94
N THR A 100 -4.26 20.45 -5.35
CA THR A 100 -4.68 21.05 -6.61
C THR A 100 -5.52 22.30 -6.31
N CYS A 101 -5.10 23.43 -6.87
CA CYS A 101 -5.77 24.70 -6.77
C CYS A 101 -6.53 24.97 -8.06
N VAL A 102 -7.85 25.10 -7.95
CA VAL A 102 -8.73 25.23 -9.12
C VAL A 102 -9.54 26.51 -9.04
N GLN A 103 -9.86 27.04 -10.21
CA GLN A 103 -10.72 28.21 -10.31
C GLN A 103 -12.12 27.87 -9.78
N GLY A 104 -12.51 28.54 -8.71
CA GLY A 104 -13.87 28.56 -8.21
C GLY A 104 -14.72 29.59 -8.93
N ILE A 105 -15.77 30.05 -8.25
CA ILE A 105 -16.61 31.12 -8.77
C ILE A 105 -15.90 32.51 -8.65
N GLY A 106 -16.05 33.34 -9.68
CA GLY A 106 -15.40 34.66 -9.73
C GLY A 106 -13.88 34.54 -9.82
N GLU A 107 -13.17 35.31 -8.98
CA GLU A 107 -11.70 35.27 -8.87
C GLU A 107 -11.19 34.29 -7.79
N MET A 108 -12.09 33.53 -7.17
CA MET A 108 -11.73 32.62 -6.08
C MET A 108 -10.96 31.40 -6.60
N ILE A 109 -9.94 30.96 -5.85
CA ILE A 109 -9.23 29.71 -6.09
C ILE A 109 -9.44 28.80 -4.87
N VAL A 110 -9.85 27.56 -5.11
CA VAL A 110 -10.18 26.58 -4.06
C VAL A 110 -9.17 25.43 -4.10
N ALA A 111 -8.70 25.02 -2.92
CA ALA A 111 -7.73 23.95 -2.77
C ALA A 111 -8.39 22.60 -2.46
N PHE A 112 -7.86 21.56 -3.10
CA PHE A 112 -8.22 20.17 -2.83
C PHE A 112 -6.95 19.36 -2.60
N SER A 113 -6.94 18.49 -1.59
CA SER A 113 -5.95 17.42 -1.47
C SER A 113 -6.35 16.28 -2.37
N ARG A 114 -5.36 15.67 -3.03
CA ARG A 114 -5.52 14.52 -3.91
C ARG A 114 -4.42 13.51 -3.67
N THR A 115 -4.72 12.27 -3.97
CA THR A 115 -3.74 11.18 -3.96
C THR A 115 -3.49 10.71 -5.40
N CYS A 116 -2.22 10.52 -5.75
CA CYS A 116 -1.84 9.92 -7.01
C CYS A 116 -2.37 8.49 -7.11
N PRO A 117 -2.69 8.00 -8.33
CA PRO A 117 -3.06 6.61 -8.55
C PRO A 117 -1.96 5.65 -8.05
N ASP A 118 -2.36 4.41 -7.78
CA ASP A 118 -1.42 3.36 -7.38
C ASP A 118 -0.26 3.22 -8.38
N GLY A 119 0.96 3.18 -7.85
CA GLY A 119 2.17 3.13 -8.66
C GLY A 119 2.64 4.48 -9.22
N TYR A 120 2.03 5.60 -8.82
CA TYR A 120 2.47 6.96 -9.18
C TYR A 120 2.89 7.77 -7.93
N ALA A 121 3.80 8.72 -8.11
CA ALA A 121 4.20 9.73 -7.13
C ALA A 121 4.07 11.12 -7.75
N TYR A 122 3.81 12.12 -6.92
CA TYR A 122 3.72 13.50 -7.36
C TYR A 122 5.11 14.07 -7.67
N ASP A 123 5.35 14.42 -8.94
CA ASP A 123 6.60 15.06 -9.39
C ASP A 123 6.44 16.58 -9.33
N ILE A 124 7.14 17.24 -8.41
CA ILE A 124 7.11 18.69 -8.23
C ILE A 124 7.65 19.46 -9.45
N SER A 125 8.61 18.89 -10.18
CA SER A 125 9.23 19.57 -11.32
C SER A 125 8.27 19.68 -12.51
N GLU A 126 7.32 18.76 -12.58
CA GLU A 126 6.40 18.60 -13.70
C GLU A 126 4.94 18.84 -13.30
N GLU A 127 4.72 19.16 -12.03
CA GLU A 127 3.42 19.46 -11.41
C GLU A 127 2.34 18.39 -11.69
N GLN A 128 2.75 17.11 -11.74
CA GLN A 128 1.87 15.99 -12.08
C GLN A 128 2.30 14.66 -11.44
N CYS A 129 1.35 13.73 -11.31
CA CYS A 129 1.66 12.36 -10.93
C CYS A 129 2.45 11.66 -12.04
N LYS A 130 3.66 11.21 -11.75
CA LYS A 130 4.45 10.33 -12.61
C LYS A 130 4.49 8.95 -12.02
N GLU A 131 4.64 7.94 -12.87
CA GLU A 131 4.88 6.58 -12.40
C GLU A 131 6.03 6.63 -11.39
N LYS A 132 5.87 5.98 -10.24
CA LYS A 132 6.93 5.80 -9.25
C LYS A 132 8.04 5.04 -9.95
N GLN A 133 8.92 5.81 -10.58
CA GLN A 133 10.26 5.35 -10.81
C GLN A 133 10.85 5.27 -9.41
N TYR A 134 10.68 4.12 -8.77
CA TYR A 134 11.56 3.70 -7.70
C TYR A 134 12.94 3.57 -8.33
N VAL A 135 13.59 4.68 -8.67
CA VAL A 135 15.00 4.73 -9.01
C VAL A 135 15.75 4.70 -7.68
N THR A 136 15.53 3.66 -6.90
CA THR A 136 16.68 3.12 -6.21
C THR A 136 17.49 2.51 -7.34
N LYS A 137 18.49 3.23 -7.85
CA LYS A 137 19.52 2.59 -8.68
C LYS A 137 19.99 1.39 -7.88
N CYS A 138 19.61 0.19 -8.31
CA CYS A 138 20.09 -0.99 -7.64
C CYS A 138 21.62 -0.97 -7.77
N THR A 139 22.31 -0.89 -6.64
CA THR A 139 23.78 -0.94 -6.60
C THR A 139 24.29 -2.34 -6.87
N THR A 140 23.44 -3.35 -6.67
CA THR A 140 23.72 -4.76 -6.90
C THR A 140 22.70 -5.36 -7.86
N ASN A 141 23.19 -6.24 -8.74
CA ASN A 141 22.33 -7.09 -9.56
C ASN A 141 21.62 -8.09 -8.66
N GLY A 142 20.33 -8.29 -8.88
CA GLY A 142 19.54 -9.15 -8.00
C GLY A 142 18.05 -9.07 -8.24
N LEU A 143 17.33 -9.86 -7.45
CA LEU A 143 15.89 -9.92 -7.41
C LEU A 143 15.47 -9.51 -6.00
N PHE A 144 14.63 -8.48 -5.90
CA PHE A 144 14.26 -7.87 -4.63
C PHE A 144 12.75 -7.76 -4.52
N ILE A 145 12.18 -8.04 -3.36
CA ILE A 145 10.74 -7.89 -3.16
C ILE A 145 10.47 -6.43 -2.76
N ASN A 146 9.49 -5.79 -3.40
CA ASN A 146 9.33 -4.33 -3.37
C ASN A 146 8.00 -3.85 -2.74
N SER A 147 7.22 -4.76 -2.18
CA SER A 147 5.90 -4.44 -1.62
C SER A 147 5.66 -5.16 -0.30
N TYR A 148 5.08 -4.43 0.66
CA TYR A 148 4.58 -5.00 1.92
C TYR A 148 3.48 -6.04 1.69
N ASN A 149 2.80 -6.01 0.55
CA ASN A 149 1.73 -6.95 0.20
C ASN A 149 2.24 -8.16 -0.61
N CYS A 150 3.55 -8.25 -0.87
CA CYS A 150 4.20 -9.34 -1.62
C CYS A 150 3.58 -9.63 -2.99
N ASP A 151 2.96 -8.62 -3.60
CA ASP A 151 2.29 -8.70 -4.90
C ASP A 151 3.18 -8.22 -6.05
N ASN A 152 4.41 -7.78 -5.76
CA ASN A 152 5.38 -7.40 -6.76
C ASN A 152 6.82 -7.66 -6.31
N PHE A 153 7.70 -7.82 -7.30
CA PHE A 153 9.14 -7.90 -7.10
C PHE A 153 9.87 -7.10 -8.18
N THR A 154 11.14 -6.88 -7.95
CA THR A 154 12.01 -6.00 -8.71
C THR A 154 13.19 -6.80 -9.23
N ILE A 155 13.40 -6.77 -10.53
CA ILE A 155 14.60 -7.28 -11.19
C ILE A 155 15.57 -6.14 -11.39
N CYS A 156 16.78 -6.30 -10.88
CA CYS A 156 17.88 -5.36 -11.05
C CYS A 156 18.99 -5.99 -11.89
N ASN A 157 19.27 -5.39 -13.04
CA ASN A 157 20.35 -5.82 -13.94
C ASN A 157 21.10 -4.60 -14.50
N ASN A 158 22.38 -4.46 -14.17
CA ASN A 158 23.27 -3.38 -14.59
C ASN A 158 22.69 -1.99 -14.28
N SER A 159 22.21 -1.81 -13.05
CA SER A 159 21.53 -0.59 -12.58
C SER A 159 20.23 -0.25 -13.32
N VAL A 160 19.71 -1.16 -14.15
CA VAL A 160 18.36 -1.09 -14.72
C VAL A 160 17.42 -1.88 -13.83
N GLN A 161 16.40 -1.20 -13.33
CA GLN A 161 15.35 -1.77 -12.51
C GLN A 161 14.12 -2.09 -13.37
N ARG A 162 13.51 -3.27 -13.15
CA ARG A 162 12.19 -3.62 -13.68
C ARG A 162 11.30 -4.17 -12.57
N ASN A 163 10.20 -3.49 -12.32
CA ASN A 163 9.18 -3.97 -11.39
C ASN A 163 8.24 -4.93 -12.13
N ILE A 164 7.91 -6.04 -11.49
CA ILE A 164 7.01 -7.07 -11.97
C ILE A 164 5.93 -7.26 -10.91
N SER A 165 4.71 -6.84 -11.25
CA SER A 165 3.53 -7.11 -10.44
C SER A 165 2.94 -8.47 -10.79
N CYS A 166 2.54 -9.21 -9.77
CA CYS A 166 1.86 -10.48 -9.92
C CYS A 166 0.40 -10.27 -10.34
N PRO A 167 -0.18 -11.21 -11.13
CA PRO A 167 -1.60 -11.18 -11.44
C PRO A 167 -2.46 -11.23 -10.17
N PRO A 168 -3.71 -10.73 -10.20
CA PRO A 168 -4.62 -10.80 -9.06
C PRO A 168 -4.74 -12.23 -8.51
N GLY A 169 -4.53 -12.38 -7.20
CA GLY A 169 -4.56 -13.68 -6.50
C GLY A 169 -3.25 -14.46 -6.50
N TYR A 170 -2.18 -13.93 -7.10
CA TYR A 170 -0.84 -14.48 -7.03
C TYR A 170 0.03 -13.61 -6.12
N ILE A 171 0.95 -14.24 -5.40
CA ILE A 171 1.98 -13.59 -4.58
C ILE A 171 3.36 -14.02 -5.06
N VAL A 172 4.40 -13.29 -4.66
CA VAL A 172 5.78 -13.65 -4.99
C VAL A 172 6.20 -14.90 -4.19
N ASP A 173 6.56 -15.96 -4.91
CA ASP A 173 7.35 -17.08 -4.39
C ASP A 173 8.80 -16.61 -4.32
N TYR A 174 9.31 -16.36 -3.11
CA TYR A 174 10.65 -15.81 -2.91
C TYR A 174 11.76 -16.83 -3.17
N ASP A 175 11.49 -18.13 -3.06
CA ASP A 175 12.49 -19.18 -3.28
C ASP A 175 12.81 -19.27 -4.77
N HIS A 176 11.79 -19.11 -5.61
CA HIS A 176 11.90 -19.24 -7.07
C HIS A 176 11.87 -17.89 -7.81
N MET A 177 11.54 -16.80 -7.12
CA MET A 177 11.32 -15.46 -7.67
C MET A 177 10.31 -15.44 -8.83
N ILE A 178 9.17 -16.10 -8.63
CA ILE A 178 8.05 -16.18 -9.59
C ILE A 178 6.73 -15.83 -8.91
N CYS A 179 5.73 -15.42 -9.68
CA CYS A 179 4.37 -15.27 -9.15
C CYS A 179 3.72 -16.64 -9.00
N SER A 180 3.30 -16.97 -7.79
CA SER A 180 2.68 -18.25 -7.43
C SER A 180 1.39 -18.01 -6.66
N ASN A 181 0.38 -18.84 -6.91
CA ASN A 181 -0.84 -18.89 -6.12
C ASN A 181 -0.77 -19.98 -5.03
N ASN A 182 0.41 -20.57 -4.84
CA ASN A 182 0.60 -21.65 -3.88
C ASN A 182 0.44 -21.14 -2.43
N THR A 183 -0.45 -21.79 -1.68
CA THR A 183 -0.76 -21.44 -0.29
C THR A 183 0.34 -21.77 0.73
N SER A 184 1.40 -22.46 0.31
CA SER A 184 2.53 -22.81 1.18
C SER A 184 3.35 -21.60 1.64
N TYR A 185 3.27 -20.50 0.89
CA TYR A 185 3.87 -19.22 1.21
C TYR A 185 2.75 -18.23 1.48
N ARG A 186 2.87 -17.44 2.55
CA ARG A 186 1.95 -16.33 2.80
C ARG A 186 2.75 -15.10 3.23
N CYS A 187 2.48 -13.99 2.58
CA CYS A 187 2.96 -12.69 3.02
C CYS A 187 2.39 -12.37 4.41
N GLU A 188 3.23 -11.89 5.33
CA GLU A 188 2.83 -11.50 6.68
C GLU A 188 3.09 -10.00 6.90
N PRO A 189 2.32 -9.10 6.26
CA PRO A 189 2.57 -7.64 6.29
C PRO A 189 2.58 -7.06 7.72
N ASN A 190 1.86 -7.71 8.64
CA ASN A 190 1.77 -7.28 10.03
C ASN A 190 2.93 -7.77 10.90
N TYR A 191 3.76 -8.68 10.40
CA TYR A 191 4.90 -9.21 11.15
C TYR A 191 6.13 -8.32 10.93
N ARG A 192 6.61 -7.70 12.00
CA ARG A 192 7.76 -6.78 11.95
C ARG A 192 9.07 -7.54 12.11
N CYS A 193 9.83 -7.65 11.04
CA CYS A 193 11.19 -8.17 11.06
C CYS A 193 12.17 -7.10 11.53
N THR A 194 13.00 -7.40 12.54
CA THR A 194 14.11 -6.54 12.96
C THR A 194 15.44 -6.94 12.35
N THR A 195 15.56 -8.20 11.93
CA THR A 195 16.76 -8.78 11.32
C THR A 195 16.33 -9.81 10.28
N THR A 196 17.20 -10.05 9.28
CA THR A 196 16.99 -11.11 8.29
C THR A 196 17.24 -12.49 8.90
N GLY A 197 16.46 -13.50 8.52
CA GLY A 197 16.60 -14.87 9.02
C GLY A 197 15.26 -15.61 9.09
N ASN A 198 15.28 -16.86 9.56
CA ASN A 198 14.05 -17.60 9.82
C ASN A 198 13.77 -17.72 11.32
N PHE A 199 12.51 -17.51 11.69
CA PHE A 199 12.04 -17.43 13.05
C PHE A 199 10.87 -18.40 13.25
N THR A 200 10.75 -18.96 14.46
CA THR A 200 9.59 -19.79 14.82
C THR A 200 8.30 -18.97 14.78
N LYS A 201 7.27 -19.48 14.10
CA LYS A 201 5.95 -18.86 14.10
C LYS A 201 5.22 -19.21 15.40
N SER A 202 4.83 -18.19 16.16
CA SER A 202 4.11 -18.38 17.43
C SER A 202 2.79 -19.11 17.19
N GLY A 203 2.56 -20.20 17.93
CA GLY A 203 1.32 -20.99 17.84
C GLY A 203 1.27 -22.02 16.70
N ASN A 204 2.33 -22.21 15.91
CA ASN A 204 2.36 -23.25 14.87
C ASN A 204 3.78 -23.76 14.60
N GLU A 205 4.14 -24.88 15.23
CA GLU A 205 5.46 -25.53 15.15
C GLU A 205 5.79 -26.08 13.75
N ASP A 206 4.77 -26.35 12.94
CA ASP A 206 4.91 -26.82 11.56
C ASP A 206 5.15 -25.66 10.57
N SER A 207 5.40 -24.45 11.06
CA SER A 207 5.61 -23.27 10.22
C SER A 207 6.64 -22.30 10.80
N TYR A 208 7.22 -21.49 9.92
CA TYR A 208 8.23 -20.50 10.28
C TYR A 208 7.99 -19.19 9.53
N ILE A 209 8.57 -18.12 10.07
CA ILE A 209 8.60 -16.79 9.45
C ILE A 209 9.99 -16.57 8.86
N SER A 210 10.08 -16.31 7.57
CA SER A 210 11.29 -15.86 6.88
C SER A 210 11.27 -14.36 6.73
N CYS A 211 12.21 -13.68 7.37
CA CYS A 211 12.48 -12.27 7.19
C CYS A 211 13.57 -12.09 6.15
N ILE A 212 13.22 -11.50 5.00
CA ILE A 212 14.09 -11.40 3.83
C ILE A 212 14.31 -9.93 3.51
N GLN A 213 15.53 -9.59 3.10
CA GLN A 213 15.85 -8.24 2.65
C GLN A 213 15.12 -7.93 1.34
N GLY A 214 14.30 -6.89 1.36
CA GLY A 214 13.67 -6.30 0.18
C GLY A 214 14.56 -5.25 -0.49
N THR A 215 13.93 -4.32 -1.21
CA THR A 215 14.59 -3.13 -1.74
C THR A 215 14.89 -2.12 -0.62
N GLY A 216 16.10 -1.52 -0.64
CA GLY A 216 16.52 -0.54 0.36
C GLY A 216 16.65 -1.17 1.75
N ASP A 217 16.11 -0.51 2.78
CA ASP A 217 16.15 -0.95 4.19
C ASP A 217 14.94 -1.81 4.60
N ILE A 218 14.09 -2.19 3.66
CA ILE A 218 12.85 -2.93 3.93
C ILE A 218 13.18 -4.40 4.22
N ILE A 219 12.63 -4.96 5.31
CA ILE A 219 12.67 -6.40 5.60
C ILE A 219 11.24 -6.92 5.60
N ILE A 220 10.97 -7.92 4.75
CA ILE A 220 9.62 -8.45 4.51
C ILE A 220 9.49 -9.83 5.14
N ALA A 221 8.35 -10.10 5.77
CA ALA A 221 8.06 -11.35 6.44
C ALA A 221 7.20 -12.29 5.58
N PHE A 222 7.64 -13.54 5.45
CA PHE A 222 6.89 -14.62 4.79
C PHE A 222 6.64 -15.74 5.79
N SER A 223 5.42 -16.23 5.90
CA SER A 223 5.18 -17.51 6.57
C SER A 223 5.25 -18.67 5.60
N SER A 224 5.98 -19.70 6.00
CA SER A 224 6.18 -20.93 5.22
C SER A 224 5.82 -22.14 6.08
N LYS A 225 5.17 -23.14 5.48
CA LYS A 225 4.88 -24.42 6.13
C LYS A 225 6.01 -25.41 5.90
N CYS A 226 6.42 -26.13 6.93
CA CYS A 226 7.31 -27.28 6.77
C CYS A 226 6.60 -28.41 6.02
N PRO A 227 7.35 -29.27 5.30
CA PRO A 227 6.81 -30.50 4.74
C PRO A 227 6.15 -31.38 5.81
N GLU A 228 5.21 -32.23 5.42
CA GLU A 228 4.55 -33.15 6.36
C GLU A 228 5.58 -33.96 7.16
N LYS A 229 5.34 -34.06 8.48
CA LYS A 229 6.21 -34.74 9.47
C LYS A 229 7.50 -33.99 9.82
N TYR A 230 7.67 -32.74 9.39
CA TYR A 230 8.79 -31.89 9.78
C TYR A 230 8.31 -30.69 10.63
N VAL A 231 9.12 -30.30 11.60
CA VAL A 231 8.92 -29.14 12.48
C VAL A 231 10.08 -28.18 12.30
N PHE A 232 9.81 -26.87 12.32
CA PHE A 232 10.88 -25.88 12.18
C PHE A 232 11.76 -25.82 13.44
N ASN A 233 13.07 -26.01 13.27
CA ASN A 233 14.04 -25.89 14.35
C ASN A 233 14.82 -24.58 14.19
N SER A 234 14.56 -23.61 15.08
CA SER A 234 15.20 -22.28 15.06
C SER A 234 16.71 -22.33 15.27
N VAL A 235 17.22 -23.28 16.08
CA VAL A 235 18.66 -23.44 16.32
C VAL A 235 19.39 -23.92 15.06
N LYS A 236 18.78 -24.86 14.33
CA LYS A 236 19.33 -25.39 13.07
C LYS A 236 18.92 -24.57 11.85
N ASN A 237 18.07 -23.57 12.03
CA ASN A 237 17.47 -22.73 10.99
C ASN A 237 16.83 -23.53 9.84
N LYS A 238 16.21 -24.68 10.14
CA LYS A 238 15.61 -25.57 9.13
C LYS A 238 14.51 -26.47 9.68
N CYS A 239 13.63 -26.93 8.79
CA CYS A 239 12.68 -28.00 9.10
C CYS A 239 13.43 -29.31 9.39
N VAL A 240 13.13 -29.94 10.53
CA VAL A 240 13.70 -31.22 10.95
C VAL A 240 12.59 -32.23 11.19
N SER A 241 12.87 -33.50 10.89
CA SER A 241 11.88 -34.57 11.07
C SER A 241 11.44 -34.68 12.52
N ASN A 242 10.12 -34.67 12.75
CA ASN A 242 9.51 -34.78 14.06
C ASN A 242 9.42 -36.25 14.51
N PHE A 243 10.57 -36.94 14.65
CA PHE A 243 10.64 -38.29 15.23
C PHE A 243 10.67 -38.27 16.76
N ARG A 244 9.92 -37.37 17.39
CA ARG A 244 9.55 -37.53 18.81
C ARG A 244 8.14 -38.09 18.81
N ASN A 245 8.01 -39.38 19.09
CA ASN A 245 6.76 -40.17 19.19
C ASN A 245 6.47 -41.14 18.04
N GLU A 246 7.49 -41.74 17.41
CA GLU A 246 7.37 -43.19 17.28
C GLU A 246 7.66 -43.75 18.66
N THR A 247 6.59 -44.12 19.37
CA THR A 247 6.68 -44.95 20.57
C THR A 247 7.60 -46.12 20.23
N THR A 248 8.84 -46.07 20.71
CA THR A 248 9.64 -47.27 20.91
C THR A 248 8.69 -48.26 21.58
N PRO A 249 8.47 -49.47 21.04
CA PRO A 249 7.78 -50.50 21.78
C PRO A 249 8.49 -50.58 23.12
N LYS A 250 7.76 -50.32 24.21
CA LYS A 250 8.20 -50.66 25.56
C LYS A 250 8.83 -52.05 25.45
N PRO A 251 10.07 -52.28 25.89
CA PRO A 251 10.54 -53.65 26.02
C PRO A 251 9.51 -54.32 26.92
N ASN A 252 8.74 -55.24 26.35
CA ASN A 252 7.86 -56.09 27.12
C ASN A 252 8.77 -56.85 28.06
N SER A 253 8.91 -56.34 29.28
CA SER A 253 9.35 -57.07 30.45
C SER A 253 8.29 -58.14 30.72
N ALA A 254 8.27 -59.17 29.88
CA ALA A 254 7.66 -60.44 30.14
C ALA A 254 8.80 -61.44 30.24
N CYS A 255 9.60 -61.31 31.30
CA CYS A 255 10.29 -62.46 31.87
C CYS A 255 9.20 -63.37 32.42
N TYR A 256 8.67 -64.26 31.56
CA TYR A 256 7.98 -65.43 32.03
C TYR A 256 9.02 -66.34 32.68
N THR A 257 8.97 -66.38 34.01
CA THR A 257 9.45 -67.49 34.81
C THR A 257 8.65 -68.73 34.41
N HIS A 258 9.21 -69.58 33.56
CA HIS A 258 8.89 -71.00 33.60
C HIS A 258 10.17 -71.82 33.51
N SER A 259 10.29 -72.69 34.51
CA SER A 259 11.36 -73.62 34.73
C SER A 259 11.49 -74.62 33.58
N ASN A 260 12.72 -75.14 33.46
CA ASN A 260 13.11 -76.32 32.70
C ASN A 260 13.16 -76.13 31.18
N PHE A 261 14.34 -75.76 30.67
CA PHE A 261 15.08 -76.62 29.74
C PHE A 261 16.53 -76.14 29.66
N TRP A 262 17.41 -76.92 30.26
CA TRP A 262 18.86 -76.83 30.09
C TRP A 262 19.26 -77.35 28.69
N LEU A 263 20.42 -76.89 28.22
CA LEU A 263 21.17 -77.33 27.03
C LEU A 263 20.64 -76.88 25.66
N HIS A 264 21.14 -75.74 25.16
CA HIS A 264 21.79 -75.59 23.84
C HIS A 264 21.98 -74.11 23.46
N CYS A 265 22.73 -73.35 24.27
CA CYS A 265 23.16 -72.00 23.89
C CYS A 265 24.64 -71.77 24.22
N LEU A 266 25.46 -72.76 23.88
CA LEU A 266 26.91 -72.69 23.89
C LEU A 266 27.38 -73.46 22.66
N LEU A 267 28.19 -72.80 21.83
CA LEU A 267 28.82 -73.25 20.57
C LEU A 267 28.09 -72.88 19.28
N ILE A 268 28.19 -71.60 18.87
CA ILE A 268 28.39 -71.23 17.46
C ILE A 268 29.40 -70.06 17.40
N PHE A 269 30.68 -70.42 17.21
CA PHE A 269 31.76 -69.80 16.42
C PHE A 269 31.90 -68.25 16.47
N LEU A 270 32.92 -67.58 17.01
CA LEU A 270 34.39 -67.79 16.95
C LEU A 270 34.88 -68.42 15.65
N PHE A 271 35.15 -67.60 14.62
CA PHE A 271 36.38 -67.66 13.79
C PHE A 271 36.59 -66.31 13.06
N PRO A 272 37.84 -65.92 12.75
CA PRO A 272 38.28 -64.57 12.41
C PRO A 272 38.37 -64.32 10.89
N ILE A 273 38.35 -63.04 10.51
CA ILE A 273 38.57 -62.55 9.16
C ILE A 273 40.07 -62.71 8.82
N ILE A 274 40.36 -63.55 7.82
CA ILE A 274 41.66 -63.64 7.15
C ILE A 274 41.74 -62.51 6.11
N SER A 275 42.85 -61.78 6.15
CA SER A 275 43.31 -60.85 5.13
C SER A 275 43.97 -61.60 3.97
N VAL A 276 43.65 -61.21 2.73
CA VAL A 276 44.52 -61.48 1.58
C VAL A 276 44.58 -60.21 0.72
N SER A 277 45.83 -59.84 0.49
CA SER A 277 46.43 -58.89 -0.45
C SER A 277 45.88 -58.91 -1.86
#